data_AF-A0A2E1U1A5-F1
#
_entry.id   AF-A0A2E1U1A5-F1
#
_cell.length_a   1.000
_cell.length_b   1.000
_cell.length_c   1.000
_cell.angle_alpha   90.00
_cell.angle_beta   90.00
_cell.angle_gamma   90.00
#
_symmetry.space_group_name_H-M   'P 1'
#
loop_
_entity.id
_entity.type
_entity.pdbx_description
1 polymer ?
#
loop_
_entity_poly.entity_id
_entity_poly.type
_entity_poly.pdbx_seq_one_letter_code
_entity_poly.pdbx_strand_id
1 'polypeptide(L)' 'MTENELGTIVLELKSVEHILPIHMKQLLTYLKLSDYKLGYLLNFGDVLMKKGIKRAVNGLEEEVV' A
#
# COMPACT_ATOMS: atom_id res chain seq x y z
N MET A 1 7.35 -23.18 -4.12
CA MET A 1 7.66 -21.75 -4.33
C MET A 1 6.33 -21.07 -4.56
N THR A 2 5.89 -20.23 -3.63
CA THR A 2 4.71 -19.36 -3.83
C THR A 2 5.14 -18.18 -4.69
N GLU A 3 4.28 -17.69 -5.60
CA GLU A 3 4.59 -16.62 -6.57
C GLU A 3 5.14 -15.31 -5.95
N ASN A 4 5.02 -15.13 -4.63
CA ASN A 4 5.40 -13.93 -3.88
C ASN A 4 6.93 -13.76 -3.61
N GLU A 5 7.79 -14.63 -4.14
CA GLU A 5 9.26 -14.50 -4.02
C GLU A 5 9.85 -13.41 -4.96
N LEU A 6 9.14 -13.03 -6.02
CA LEU A 6 9.49 -11.86 -6.83
C LEU A 6 8.95 -10.59 -6.16
N GLY A 7 9.75 -9.52 -6.14
CA GLY A 7 9.45 -8.23 -5.50
C GLY A 7 8.15 -7.59 -6.00
N THR A 8 7.02 -8.07 -5.48
CA THR A 8 5.67 -7.68 -5.89
C THR A 8 5.15 -6.60 -4.95
N ILE A 9 4.56 -5.56 -5.53
CA ILE A 9 4.02 -4.41 -4.81
C ILE A 9 2.53 -4.31 -5.08
N VAL A 10 1.73 -4.27 -4.01
CA VAL A 10 0.28 -4.09 -4.11
C VAL A 10 -0.07 -2.60 -4.27
N LEU A 11 -0.92 -2.27 -5.24
CA LEU A 11 -1.41 -0.90 -5.44
C LEU A 11 -2.92 -0.81 -5.14
N GLU A 12 -3.28 0.04 -4.18
CA GLU A 12 -4.67 0.44 -3.88
C GLU A 12 -4.92 1.81 -4.52
N LEU A 13 -5.75 1.86 -5.56
CA LEU A 13 -6.06 3.09 -6.29
C LEU A 13 -7.36 3.71 -5.79
N LYS A 14 -7.37 5.04 -5.58
CA LYS A 14 -8.59 5.77 -5.19
C LYS A 14 -8.72 7.12 -5.92
N SER A 15 -9.97 7.54 -6.08
CA SER A 15 -10.36 8.85 -6.64
C SER A 15 -11.27 9.58 -5.64
N VAL A 16 -10.74 9.93 -4.48
CA VAL A 16 -11.52 10.55 -3.39
C VAL A 16 -10.90 11.88 -2.98
N GLU A 17 -11.73 12.79 -2.47
CA GLU A 17 -11.25 14.10 -2.03
C GLU A 17 -10.21 13.98 -0.90
N HIS A 18 -10.43 13.06 0.04
CA HIS A 18 -9.53 12.81 1.17
C HIS A 18 -9.37 11.31 1.47
N ILE A 19 -8.18 10.89 1.88
CA ILE A 19 -7.93 9.52 2.34
C ILE A 19 -8.44 9.36 3.77
N LEU A 20 -9.36 8.42 3.98
CA LEU A 20 -9.85 8.06 5.31
C LEU A 20 -8.98 6.95 5.94
N PRO A 21 -8.87 6.86 7.29
CA PRO A 21 -8.10 5.82 7.97
C PRO A 21 -8.49 4.38 7.59
N ILE A 22 -9.76 4.15 7.24
CA ILE A 22 -10.26 2.84 6.80
C ILE A 22 -9.61 2.38 5.49
N HIS A 23 -9.23 3.30 4.60
CA HIS A 23 -8.58 2.97 3.34
C HIS A 23 -7.19 2.34 3.56
N MET A 24 -6.45 2.80 4.58
CA MET A 24 -5.19 2.17 4.96
C MET A 24 -5.40 0.80 5.60
N LYS A 25 -6.46 0.63 6.41
CA LYS A 25 -6.81 -0.67 6.99
C LYS A 25 -7.14 -1.70 5.90
N GLN A 26 -7.82 -1.29 4.83
CA GLN A 26 -8.12 -2.15 3.68
C GLN A 26 -6.83 -2.67 3.03
N LEU A 27 -5.90 -1.77 2.69
CA LEU A 27 -4.60 -2.15 2.10
C LEU A 27 -3.80 -3.09 3.03
N LEU A 28 -3.73 -2.80 4.33
CA LEU A 28 -3.06 -3.66 5.30
C LEU A 28 -3.69 -5.05 5.40
N THR A 29 -5.02 -5.15 5.34
CA THR A 29 -5.71 -6.44 5.33
C THR A 29 -5.35 -7.24 4.09
N TYR A 30 -5.31 -6.62 2.91
CA TYR A 30 -4.89 -7.30 1.69
C TYR A 30 -3.46 -7.79 1.77
N LEU A 31 -2.51 -6.94 2.20
CA LEU A 31 -1.10 -7.35 2.37
C LEU A 31 -0.98 -8.58 3.29
N LYS A 32 -1.73 -8.63 4.39
CA LYS A 32 -1.72 -9.77 5.32
C LYS A 32 -2.32 -11.03 4.72
N LEU A 33 -3.49 -10.92 4.09
CA LEU A 33 -4.20 -12.08 3.52
C LEU A 33 -3.49 -12.68 2.31
N SER A 34 -2.73 -11.86 1.58
CA SER A 34 -2.00 -12.27 0.38
C SER A 34 -0.51 -12.52 0.62
N ASP A 35 -0.02 -12.35 1.85
CA ASP A 35 1.40 -12.43 2.23
C ASP A 35 2.36 -11.61 1.33
N TYR A 36 1.91 -10.43 0.90
CA TYR A 36 2.79 -9.44 0.27
C TYR A 36 3.38 -8.51 1.31
N LYS A 37 4.65 -8.11 1.11
CA LYS A 37 5.41 -7.31 2.09
C LYS A 37 5.23 -5.80 1.95
N LEU A 38 4.90 -5.32 0.75
CA LEU A 38 4.84 -3.89 0.45
C LEU A 38 3.60 -3.53 -0.38
N GLY A 39 2.98 -2.40 -0.03
CA GLY A 39 1.93 -1.81 -0.85
C GLY A 39 1.88 -0.29 -0.76
N TYR A 40 1.24 0.31 -1.76
CA TYR A 40 0.98 1.75 -1.82
C TYR A 40 -0.50 2.01 -2.05
N LEU A 41 -1.03 3.00 -1.34
CA LEU A 41 -2.29 3.64 -1.68
C LEU A 41 -1.99 4.89 -2.49
N LEU A 42 -2.57 4.99 -3.69
CA LEU A 42 -2.45 6.12 -4.60
C LEU A 42 -3.83 6.77 -4.77
N ASN A 43 -4.00 7.96 -4.19
CA ASN A 43 -5.21 8.77 -4.35
C ASN A 43 -4.99 9.90 -5.35
N PHE A 44 -5.75 9.89 -6.44
CA PHE A 44 -5.71 10.92 -7.49
C PHE A 44 -6.92 11.88 -7.45
N GLY A 45 -7.77 11.78 -6.43
CA GLY A 45 -8.90 12.69 -6.22
C GLY A 45 -8.58 13.94 -5.38
N ASP A 46 -7.38 14.03 -4.81
CA ASP A 46 -6.91 15.23 -4.08
C ASP A 46 -6.29 16.23 -5.08
N VAL A 47 -6.23 17.50 -4.70
CA VAL A 47 -5.63 18.60 -5.47
C VAL A 47 -4.16 18.33 -5.76
N LEU A 48 -3.45 17.64 -4.86
CA LEU A 48 -2.02 17.33 -5.02
C LEU A 48 -1.73 15.84 -4.85
N MET A 49 -1.23 15.19 -5.90
CA MET A 49 -0.88 13.77 -5.89
C MET A 49 0.05 13.37 -4.75
N LYS A 50 1.00 14.23 -4.35
CA LYS A 50 1.93 13.96 -3.25
C LYS A 50 1.23 13.65 -1.91
N LYS A 51 0.03 14.20 -1.68
CA LYS A 51 -0.77 13.95 -0.47
C LYS A 51 -1.52 12.62 -0.53
N GLY A 52 -1.77 12.15 -1.76
CA GLY A 52 -2.49 10.93 -2.06
C GLY A 52 -1.64 9.65 -2.00
N ILE A 53 -0.33 9.75 -1.81
CA ILE A 53 0.56 8.58 -1.74
C ILE A 53 0.77 8.16 -0.29
N LYS A 54 0.44 6.91 0.04
CA LYS A 54 0.71 6.30 1.35
C LYS A 54 1.39 4.95 1.17
N ARG A 55 2.43 4.67 1.95
CA ARG A 55 3.13 3.38 2.01
C ARG A 55 2.55 2.53 3.13
N ALA A 56 2.39 1.23 2.88
CA ALA A 56 2.02 0.23 3.88
C ALA A 56 3.03 -0.94 3.83
N VAL A 57 3.43 -1.42 5.00
CA VAL A 57 4.44 -2.47 5.16
C VAL A 57 3.86 -3.63 5.97
N ASN A 58 4.17 -4.85 5.56
CA ASN A 58 3.80 -6.09 6.23
C ASN A 58 5.04 -6.96 6.43
N GLY A 59 5.79 -6.72 7.52
CA GLY A 59 6.97 -7.50 7.86
C GLY A 59 8.13 -7.36 6.88
N LEU A 60 8.31 -6.18 6.27
CA LEU A 60 9.51 -5.87 5.50
C LEU A 60 10.59 -5.36 6.45
N GLU A 61 11.71 -6.06 6.53
CA GLU A 61 12.90 -5.58 7.24
C GLU A 61 13.52 -4.44 6.44
N GLU A 62 13.80 -3.31 7.08
CA GLU A 62 14.53 -2.21 6.45
C GLU A 62 16.02 -2.49 6.65
N GLU A 63 16.75 -2.75 5.56
CA GLU A 63 18.21 -2.74 5.61
C GLU A 63 18.64 -1.33 6.00
N VAL A 64 19.19 -1.19 7.20
CA VAL A 64 19.83 0.05 7.65
C VAL A 64 21.15 0.14 6.88
N VAL A 65 21.15 0.97 5.84
CA VAL A 65 22.36 1.35 5.08
C VAL A 65 23.18 2.37 5.88
#